data_AF-A0A2I0NQQ5-F1
#
_entry.id   AF-A0A2I0NQQ5-F1
#
_cell.length_a   1.000
_cell.length_b   1.000
_cell.length_c   1.000
_cell.angle_alpha   90.00
_cell.angle_beta   90.00
_cell.angle_gamma   90.00
#
_symmetry.space_group_name_H-M   'P 1'
#
loop_
_entity.id
_entity.type
_entity.pdbx_description
1 polymer ?
#
loop_
_entity_poly.entity_id
_entity_poly.type
_entity_poly.pdbx_seq_one_letter_code
_entity_poly.pdbx_strand_id
1 'polypeptide(L)'
;MTKGYRAIWRPEMILAAMLIVVVLPAGVVSASETSPEVAWNVTFTPENISKFDAVAPTADGGFIALGSTLTQMVGGREDLLLVKTDGQGNEEWTVRIPDMAPASVAETGDGGYIVGAYTMSRTVVDQSLTSQGTSFLIKTDATGDEEWRQVLPGEKVSTVRPTADGGYAVIGWLWDPPESANDTTAVITKTDGDATPIWNRTFPGISANAGFVTADGGYIIGGTTSPFNNDIGDAFLIRLDADGNTLWHENYQAPVVYDIEETDDGRFVYSGNYWYGLVDREGEEVWLRNMEGLSGYAVALQPAGGYMIAGTDHRSGEGFALGIDADGTVQWNMTFPATGIYAASSGPGGYTLAGIRHLSPDTSVAWLAGLAETAEPAPTAAPGFGAVVAGAALLLLLAGRERRG
;
A
#
# COMPACT_ATOMS: atom_id res chain seq x y z
N MET A 1 76.19 53.96 -7.99
CA MET A 1 75.68 55.30 -8.34
C MET A 1 75.19 55.29 -9.78
N THR A 2 73.89 55.53 -9.95
CA THR A 2 73.23 56.22 -11.08
C THR A 2 73.49 55.83 -12.53
N LYS A 3 72.34 55.62 -13.22
CA LYS A 3 72.04 55.82 -14.66
C LYS A 3 72.65 54.77 -15.58
N GLY A 4 71.95 54.18 -16.53
CA GLY A 4 70.64 54.44 -17.12
C GLY A 4 70.68 53.93 -18.57
N TYR A 5 69.49 53.71 -19.14
CA TYR A 5 69.16 53.63 -20.56
C TYR A 5 69.12 52.29 -21.33
N ARG A 6 67.92 52.09 -21.90
CA ARG A 6 67.50 51.56 -23.22
C ARG A 6 67.49 50.05 -23.46
N ALA A 7 66.26 49.53 -23.39
CA ALA A 7 65.54 48.68 -24.34
C ALA A 7 66.28 48.16 -25.60
N ILE A 8 66.04 46.88 -25.91
CA ILE A 8 65.53 46.26 -27.18
C ILE A 8 65.54 44.71 -26.95
N TRP A 9 64.39 44.05 -26.74
CA TRP A 9 63.65 43.16 -27.70
C TRP A 9 64.43 41.85 -28.05
N ARG A 10 63.94 40.59 -27.94
CA ARG A 10 62.65 39.94 -28.29
C ARG A 10 62.51 38.52 -27.62
N PRO A 11 61.57 37.62 -27.99
CA PRO A 11 60.37 37.30 -27.20
C PRO A 11 60.31 35.84 -26.73
N GLU A 12 59.86 35.58 -25.50
CA GLU A 12 59.34 34.25 -25.16
C GLU A 12 57.83 34.33 -25.01
N MET A 13 57.16 33.55 -25.86
CA MET A 13 55.71 33.43 -25.95
C MET A 13 55.18 32.78 -24.67
N ILE A 14 54.56 33.56 -23.80
CA ILE A 14 53.61 33.01 -22.82
C ILE A 14 52.32 32.77 -23.60
N LEU A 15 52.14 31.56 -24.13
CA LEU A 15 50.83 31.12 -24.57
C LEU A 15 50.00 30.85 -23.32
N ALA A 16 49.23 31.86 -22.90
CA ALA A 16 48.18 31.66 -21.92
C ALA A 16 47.18 30.69 -22.53
N ALA A 17 47.16 29.45 -22.04
CA ALA A 17 46.12 28.49 -22.37
C ALA A 17 44.82 29.04 -21.75
N MET A 18 44.00 29.66 -22.58
CA MET A 18 42.65 30.05 -22.25
C MET A 18 41.83 28.77 -22.14
N LEU A 19 41.69 28.24 -20.92
CA LEU A 19 40.83 27.11 -20.62
C LEU A 19 39.38 27.58 -20.78
N ILE A 20 38.81 27.43 -21.97
CA ILE A 20 37.35 27.50 -22.13
C ILE A 20 36.81 26.21 -21.55
N VAL A 21 36.46 26.24 -20.26
CA VAL A 21 35.55 25.25 -19.70
C VAL A 21 34.20 25.51 -20.36
N VAL A 22 33.89 24.74 -21.40
CA VAL A 22 32.50 24.61 -21.84
C VAL A 22 31.82 23.79 -20.74
N VAL A 23 31.24 24.48 -19.77
CA VAL A 23 30.20 23.89 -18.92
C VAL A 23 29.03 23.67 -19.87
N LEU A 24 28.93 22.46 -20.42
CA LEU A 24 27.65 22.02 -20.95
C LEU A 24 26.70 22.04 -19.76
N PRO A 25 25.57 22.77 -19.80
CA PRO A 25 24.54 22.55 -18.82
C PRO A 25 24.15 21.07 -19.01
N ALA A 26 24.52 20.23 -18.06
CA ALA A 26 23.80 19.00 -17.83
C ALA A 26 22.39 19.48 -17.54
N GLY A 27 21.52 19.44 -18.57
CA GLY A 27 20.11 19.62 -18.38
C GLY A 27 19.72 18.52 -17.41
N VAL A 28 19.54 18.88 -16.15
CA VAL A 28 18.72 18.10 -15.24
C VAL A 28 17.35 18.17 -15.91
N VAL A 29 17.00 17.10 -16.62
CA VAL A 29 15.61 16.86 -16.96
C VAL A 29 14.97 16.65 -15.60
N SER A 30 14.37 17.72 -15.06
CA SER A 30 13.45 17.57 -13.95
C SER A 30 12.40 16.59 -14.44
N ALA A 31 12.32 15.41 -13.82
CA ALA A 31 11.13 14.60 -13.93
C ALA A 31 9.97 15.54 -13.60
N SER A 32 9.00 15.64 -14.49
CA SER A 32 7.82 16.45 -14.19
C SER A 32 7.09 15.75 -13.05
N GLU A 33 6.91 16.45 -11.93
CA GLU A 33 6.03 16.08 -10.84
C GLU A 33 4.58 16.09 -11.34
N THR A 34 4.21 15.10 -12.15
CA THR A 34 2.83 14.94 -12.62
C THR A 34 2.15 13.97 -11.69
N SER A 35 1.34 14.50 -10.77
CA SER A 35 0.36 13.70 -10.06
C SER A 35 -0.53 12.97 -11.07
N PRO A 36 -1.00 11.75 -10.77
CA PRO A 36 -1.91 11.03 -11.64
C PRO A 36 -3.22 11.81 -11.85
N GLU A 37 -3.87 11.58 -12.98
CA GLU A 37 -5.16 12.20 -13.31
C GLU A 37 -6.30 11.39 -12.67
N VAL A 38 -7.32 12.07 -12.14
CA VAL A 38 -8.58 11.41 -11.76
C VAL A 38 -9.36 11.05 -13.03
N ALA A 39 -9.21 9.81 -13.50
CA ALA A 39 -9.82 9.34 -14.74
C ALA A 39 -11.35 9.19 -14.63
N TRP A 40 -11.82 8.75 -13.47
CA TRP A 40 -13.25 8.61 -13.18
C TRP A 40 -13.50 8.73 -11.67
N ASN A 41 -14.74 9.09 -11.32
CA ASN A 41 -15.18 9.32 -9.95
C ASN A 41 -16.68 9.06 -9.85
N VAL A 42 -17.07 8.05 -9.08
CA VAL A 42 -18.44 7.52 -9.01
C VAL A 42 -18.91 7.45 -7.57
N THR A 43 -20.18 7.75 -7.36
CA THR A 43 -20.86 7.64 -6.06
C THR A 43 -22.01 6.67 -6.14
N PHE A 44 -22.21 5.91 -5.08
CA PHE A 44 -23.27 4.92 -4.95
C PHE A 44 -24.16 5.34 -3.79
N THR A 45 -25.48 5.42 -4.02
CA THR A 45 -26.46 5.87 -3.01
C THR A 45 -27.44 4.76 -2.66
N PRO A 46 -26.97 3.61 -2.13
CA PRO A 46 -27.87 2.53 -1.72
C PRO A 46 -28.73 2.95 -0.52
N GLU A 47 -28.22 3.84 0.34
CA GLU A 47 -28.92 4.44 1.49
C GLU A 47 -28.38 5.86 1.78
N ASN A 48 -29.00 6.57 2.73
CA ASN A 48 -28.61 7.93 3.15
C ASN A 48 -27.21 8.03 3.80
N ILE A 49 -26.69 6.91 4.31
CA ILE A 49 -25.35 6.80 4.90
C ILE A 49 -24.75 5.49 4.40
N SER A 50 -23.74 5.61 3.53
CA SER A 50 -23.00 4.49 2.98
C SER A 50 -21.53 4.83 2.75
N LYS A 51 -20.68 3.80 2.78
CA LYS A 51 -19.25 3.87 2.46
C LYS A 51 -18.76 2.54 1.91
N PHE A 52 -17.65 2.56 1.19
CA PHE A 52 -16.85 1.36 0.92
C PHE A 52 -15.68 1.27 1.90
N ASP A 53 -15.45 0.06 2.39
CA ASP A 53 -14.42 -0.29 3.36
C ASP A 53 -13.30 -1.13 2.72
N ALA A 54 -13.59 -1.84 1.64
CA ALA A 54 -12.60 -2.60 0.87
C ALA A 54 -12.90 -2.55 -0.64
N VAL A 55 -11.88 -2.74 -1.46
CA VAL A 55 -11.99 -2.88 -2.91
C VAL A 55 -10.92 -3.84 -3.42
N ALA A 56 -11.27 -4.66 -4.41
CA ALA A 56 -10.34 -5.53 -5.10
C ALA A 56 -10.57 -5.48 -6.63
N PRO A 57 -9.53 -5.67 -7.45
CA PRO A 57 -9.66 -5.77 -8.90
C PRO A 57 -10.24 -7.12 -9.27
N THR A 58 -10.92 -7.19 -10.42
CA THR A 58 -11.47 -8.44 -10.97
C THR A 58 -10.82 -8.78 -12.31
N ALA A 59 -10.76 -10.06 -12.65
CA ALA A 59 -10.05 -10.57 -13.82
C ALA A 59 -10.63 -10.06 -15.16
N ASP A 60 -11.89 -9.66 -15.15
CA ASP A 60 -12.57 -9.01 -16.28
C ASP A 60 -12.21 -7.51 -16.46
N GLY A 61 -11.35 -6.97 -15.59
CA GLY A 61 -10.89 -5.58 -15.61
C GLY A 61 -11.81 -4.62 -14.85
N GLY A 62 -12.81 -5.13 -14.13
CA GLY A 62 -13.66 -4.36 -13.21
C GLY A 62 -13.13 -4.34 -11.77
N PHE A 63 -14.05 -4.04 -10.84
CA PHE A 63 -13.76 -4.00 -9.41
C PHE A 63 -14.89 -4.61 -8.60
N ILE A 64 -14.55 -5.25 -7.49
CA ILE A 64 -15.48 -5.65 -6.44
C ILE A 64 -15.24 -4.79 -5.21
N ALA A 65 -16.27 -4.06 -4.78
CA ALA A 65 -16.22 -3.18 -3.63
C ALA A 65 -17.10 -3.73 -2.50
N LEU A 66 -16.59 -3.67 -1.28
CA LEU A 66 -17.28 -4.10 -0.08
C LEU A 66 -17.50 -2.90 0.82
N GLY A 67 -18.72 -2.73 1.32
CA GLY A 67 -19.09 -1.56 2.09
C GLY A 67 -20.22 -1.81 3.07
N SER A 68 -20.62 -0.74 3.73
CA SER A 68 -21.66 -0.74 4.75
C SER A 68 -22.71 0.32 4.47
N THR A 69 -23.96 0.02 4.83
CA THR A 69 -25.05 1.00 4.92
C THR A 69 -25.64 1.03 6.32
N LEU A 70 -25.98 2.22 6.80
CA LEU A 70 -26.78 2.36 8.03
C LEU A 70 -28.27 2.40 7.68
N THR A 71 -29.02 1.41 8.12
CA THR A 71 -30.44 1.25 7.77
C THR A 71 -31.40 2.15 8.56
N GLN A 72 -31.01 2.72 9.69
CA GLN A 72 -31.81 3.74 10.41
C GLN A 72 -31.07 4.33 11.63
N MET A 73 -31.29 5.62 11.88
CA MET A 73 -30.86 6.29 13.11
C MET A 73 -31.65 5.75 14.31
N VAL A 74 -30.92 5.43 15.38
CA VAL A 74 -31.34 4.82 16.67
C VAL A 74 -31.33 3.28 16.66
N GLY A 75 -30.19 2.72 17.07
CA GLY A 75 -29.95 1.28 17.20
C GLY A 75 -29.14 0.64 16.06
N GLY A 76 -28.63 1.48 15.15
CA GLY A 76 -27.96 1.20 13.87
C GLY A 76 -27.40 -0.21 13.70
N ARG A 77 -28.10 -0.99 12.86
CA ARG A 77 -27.54 -2.20 12.28
C ARG A 77 -26.91 -1.83 10.94
N GLU A 78 -25.68 -2.29 10.75
CA GLU A 78 -24.97 -2.18 9.48
C GLU A 78 -25.38 -3.36 8.59
N ASP A 79 -25.73 -3.06 7.35
CA ASP A 79 -25.86 -4.09 6.32
C ASP A 79 -24.66 -3.99 5.38
N LEU A 80 -24.09 -5.15 5.08
CA LEU A 80 -22.98 -5.30 4.16
C LEU A 80 -23.48 -5.19 2.73
N LEU A 81 -22.76 -4.41 1.94
CA LEU A 81 -22.96 -4.30 0.50
C LEU A 81 -21.75 -4.85 -0.24
N LEU A 82 -22.05 -5.67 -1.23
CA LEU A 82 -21.08 -6.17 -2.20
C LEU A 82 -21.48 -5.60 -3.57
N VAL A 83 -20.62 -4.78 -4.17
CA VAL A 83 -20.92 -4.03 -5.39
C VAL A 83 -19.88 -4.37 -6.44
N LYS A 84 -20.32 -4.94 -7.56
CA LYS A 84 -19.46 -5.17 -8.73
C LYS A 84 -19.59 -4.01 -9.71
N THR A 85 -18.46 -3.61 -10.26
CA THR A 85 -18.39 -2.55 -11.27
C THR A 85 -17.61 -3.01 -12.50
N ASP A 86 -17.77 -2.27 -13.59
CA ASP A 86 -16.84 -2.29 -14.71
C ASP A 86 -15.52 -1.55 -14.37
N GLY A 87 -14.58 -1.52 -15.31
CA GLY A 87 -13.28 -0.84 -15.15
C GLY A 87 -13.33 0.70 -15.11
N GLN A 88 -14.51 1.29 -15.29
CA GLN A 88 -14.77 2.74 -15.15
C GLN A 88 -15.53 3.07 -13.87
N GLY A 89 -15.77 2.07 -13.01
CA GLY A 89 -16.51 2.22 -11.76
C GLY A 89 -18.03 2.27 -11.94
N ASN A 90 -18.57 1.93 -13.11
CA ASN A 90 -20.02 1.86 -13.29
C ASN A 90 -20.56 0.56 -12.68
N GLU A 91 -21.66 0.66 -11.92
CA GLU A 91 -22.30 -0.50 -11.26
C GLU A 91 -22.81 -1.53 -12.29
N GLU A 92 -22.44 -2.80 -12.08
CA GLU A 92 -22.98 -3.95 -12.81
C GLU A 92 -24.06 -4.65 -11.98
N TRP A 93 -23.78 -4.88 -10.70
CA TRP A 93 -24.74 -5.42 -9.74
C TRP A 93 -24.37 -5.08 -8.30
N THR A 94 -25.37 -5.16 -7.43
CA THR A 94 -25.24 -4.97 -5.97
C THR A 94 -25.97 -6.08 -5.23
N VAL A 95 -25.29 -6.70 -4.26
CA VAL A 95 -25.86 -7.65 -3.30
C VAL A 95 -25.80 -7.06 -1.90
N ARG A 96 -26.88 -7.29 -1.12
CA ARG A 96 -27.01 -6.85 0.26
C ARG A 96 -27.09 -8.04 1.20
N ILE A 97 -26.22 -8.07 2.21
CA ILE A 97 -26.24 -9.07 3.27
C ILE A 97 -26.58 -8.35 4.59
N PRO A 98 -27.76 -8.62 5.18
CA PRO A 98 -28.24 -7.86 6.33
C PRO A 98 -27.46 -8.20 7.61
N ASP A 99 -27.46 -7.25 8.55
CA ASP A 99 -26.96 -7.42 9.92
C ASP A 99 -25.46 -7.81 9.98
N MET A 100 -24.62 -7.30 9.09
CA MET A 100 -23.19 -7.61 9.03
C MET A 100 -22.36 -6.37 8.65
N ALA A 101 -21.22 -6.22 9.30
CA ALA A 101 -20.20 -5.23 8.94
C ALA A 101 -19.17 -5.84 7.97
N PRO A 102 -18.67 -5.07 6.99
CA PRO A 102 -17.64 -5.53 6.06
C PRO A 102 -16.25 -5.58 6.72
N ALA A 103 -15.38 -6.45 6.22
CA ALA A 103 -13.96 -6.44 6.57
C ALA A 103 -13.06 -6.50 5.33
N SER A 104 -13.24 -7.49 4.46
CA SER A 104 -12.33 -7.72 3.32
C SER A 104 -13.03 -8.47 2.20
N VAL A 105 -12.60 -8.24 0.96
CA VAL A 105 -13.09 -8.92 -0.23
C VAL A 105 -11.92 -9.24 -1.16
N ALA A 106 -11.98 -10.39 -1.82
CA ALA A 106 -11.08 -10.76 -2.90
C ALA A 106 -11.78 -11.63 -3.95
N GLU A 107 -11.36 -11.52 -5.21
CA GLU A 107 -11.78 -12.45 -6.27
C GLU A 107 -11.09 -13.81 -6.08
N THR A 108 -11.81 -14.88 -6.32
CA THR A 108 -11.34 -16.26 -6.21
C THR A 108 -11.02 -16.84 -7.59
N GLY A 109 -10.20 -17.90 -7.65
CA GLY A 109 -9.74 -18.47 -8.92
C GLY A 109 -10.84 -19.06 -9.81
N ASP A 110 -12.05 -19.29 -9.28
CA ASP A 110 -13.23 -19.72 -10.03
C ASP A 110 -14.09 -18.56 -10.57
N GLY A 111 -13.70 -17.30 -10.31
CA GLY A 111 -14.40 -16.09 -10.72
C GLY A 111 -15.46 -15.60 -9.74
N GLY A 112 -15.69 -16.30 -8.62
CA GLY A 112 -16.50 -15.80 -7.51
C GLY A 112 -15.71 -14.92 -6.53
N TYR A 113 -16.30 -14.62 -5.37
CA TYR A 113 -15.69 -13.72 -4.38
C TYR A 113 -15.65 -14.34 -3.00
N ILE A 114 -14.56 -14.10 -2.27
CA ILE A 114 -14.46 -14.44 -0.86
C ILE A 114 -14.55 -13.16 -0.02
N VAL A 115 -15.44 -13.17 0.97
CA VAL A 115 -15.77 -12.01 1.80
C VAL A 115 -15.54 -12.35 3.27
N GLY A 116 -14.78 -11.50 3.95
CA GLY A 116 -14.73 -11.42 5.40
C GLY A 116 -15.75 -10.39 5.91
N ALA A 117 -16.59 -10.81 6.86
CA ALA A 117 -17.58 -9.95 7.50
C ALA A 117 -17.65 -10.23 9.00
N TYR A 118 -18.23 -9.33 9.80
CA TYR A 118 -18.41 -9.59 11.22
C TYR A 118 -19.68 -8.95 11.79
N THR A 119 -20.09 -9.49 12.93
CA THR A 119 -21.08 -8.89 13.83
C THR A 119 -20.39 -8.59 15.15
N MET A 120 -20.66 -7.42 15.73
CA MET A 120 -20.11 -7.04 17.03
C MET A 120 -21.21 -6.50 17.92
N SER A 121 -21.20 -6.96 19.17
CA SER A 121 -22.03 -6.45 20.25
C SER A 121 -21.14 -5.83 21.32
N ARG A 122 -21.62 -4.74 21.92
CA ARG A 122 -20.97 -4.08 23.06
C ARG A 122 -21.92 -4.13 24.24
N THR A 123 -21.47 -4.73 25.34
CA THR A 123 -22.24 -4.84 26.58
C THR A 123 -21.46 -4.17 27.71
N VAL A 124 -22.16 -3.44 28.58
CA VAL A 124 -21.57 -2.87 29.80
C VAL A 124 -21.94 -3.77 30.98
N VAL A 125 -20.93 -4.38 31.61
CA VAL A 125 -21.09 -5.18 32.83
C VAL A 125 -20.22 -4.54 33.92
N ASP A 126 -20.82 -4.15 35.05
CA ASP A 126 -20.11 -3.55 36.19
C ASP A 126 -19.19 -2.37 35.82
N GLN A 127 -19.67 -1.47 34.95
CA GLN A 127 -18.92 -0.32 34.41
C GLN A 127 -17.74 -0.69 33.49
N SER A 128 -17.54 -1.98 33.19
CA SER A 128 -16.60 -2.45 32.18
C SER A 128 -17.33 -2.65 30.84
N LEU A 129 -16.73 -2.14 29.76
CA LEU A 129 -17.22 -2.35 28.40
C LEU A 129 -16.63 -3.66 27.86
N THR A 130 -17.46 -4.65 27.64
CA THR A 130 -17.07 -5.91 26.99
C THR A 130 -17.55 -5.90 25.54
N SER A 131 -16.62 -6.11 24.60
CA SER A 131 -16.93 -6.32 23.19
C SER A 131 -16.81 -7.79 22.86
N GLN A 132 -17.81 -8.33 22.17
CA GLN A 132 -17.81 -9.69 21.64
C GLN A 132 -18.48 -9.67 20.28
N GLY A 133 -18.14 -10.62 19.44
CA GLY A 133 -18.73 -10.72 18.13
C GLY A 133 -18.52 -12.08 17.49
N THR A 134 -18.78 -12.13 16.20
CA THR A 134 -18.65 -13.33 15.38
C THR A 134 -18.34 -12.89 13.98
N SER A 135 -17.28 -13.44 13.40
CA SER A 135 -16.93 -13.23 12.00
C SER A 135 -17.55 -14.30 11.11
N PHE A 136 -17.58 -14.00 9.83
CA PHE A 136 -18.09 -14.87 8.78
C PHE A 136 -17.10 -14.84 7.63
N LEU A 137 -16.85 -16.02 7.08
CA LEU A 137 -16.21 -16.19 5.80
C LEU A 137 -17.30 -16.59 4.81
N ILE A 138 -17.57 -15.78 3.81
CA ILE A 138 -18.68 -15.95 2.87
C ILE A 138 -18.11 -16.09 1.46
N LYS A 139 -18.44 -17.17 0.76
CA LYS A 139 -18.13 -17.35 -0.65
C LYS A 139 -19.36 -17.08 -1.48
N THR A 140 -19.18 -16.31 -2.55
CA THR A 140 -20.20 -16.09 -3.57
C THR A 140 -19.70 -16.55 -4.93
N ASP A 141 -20.64 -16.75 -5.85
CA ASP A 141 -20.33 -16.88 -7.26
C ASP A 141 -20.01 -15.52 -7.91
N ALA A 142 -19.78 -15.53 -9.22
CA ALA A 142 -19.44 -14.33 -10.00
C ALA A 142 -20.57 -13.29 -10.09
N THR A 143 -21.81 -13.70 -9.80
CA THR A 143 -23.01 -12.84 -9.79
C THR A 143 -23.35 -12.31 -8.41
N GLY A 144 -22.58 -12.71 -7.38
CA GLY A 144 -22.77 -12.31 -6.00
C GLY A 144 -23.74 -13.19 -5.21
N ASP A 145 -24.25 -14.28 -5.81
CA ASP A 145 -25.08 -15.26 -5.09
C ASP A 145 -24.20 -16.07 -4.13
N GLU A 146 -24.66 -16.21 -2.88
CA GLU A 146 -23.92 -16.94 -1.86
C GLU A 146 -23.89 -18.45 -2.15
N GLU A 147 -22.69 -19.02 -2.21
CA GLU A 147 -22.46 -20.46 -2.35
C GLU A 147 -22.40 -21.13 -0.97
N TRP A 148 -21.66 -20.53 -0.04
CA TRP A 148 -21.56 -20.99 1.35
C TRP A 148 -21.09 -19.88 2.29
N ARG A 149 -21.32 -20.11 3.59
CA ARG A 149 -20.73 -19.31 4.67
C ARG A 149 -20.23 -20.17 5.82
N GLN A 150 -19.08 -19.81 6.38
CA GLN A 150 -18.55 -20.33 7.63
C GLN A 150 -18.71 -19.30 8.74
N VAL A 151 -18.99 -19.77 9.95
CA VAL A 151 -19.08 -18.95 11.16
C VAL A 151 -17.78 -19.08 11.94
N LEU A 152 -17.21 -17.95 12.34
CA LEU A 152 -15.96 -17.85 13.09
C LEU A 152 -16.24 -17.18 14.46
N PRO A 153 -16.65 -17.97 15.47
CA PRO A 153 -17.06 -17.43 16.77
C PRO A 153 -15.86 -16.87 17.53
N GLY A 154 -16.03 -15.71 18.17
CA GLY A 154 -14.97 -15.12 18.99
C GLY A 154 -13.85 -14.44 18.21
N GLU A 155 -13.91 -14.48 16.87
CA GLU A 155 -12.93 -13.87 15.96
C GLU A 155 -13.47 -12.58 15.36
N LYS A 156 -12.60 -11.58 15.20
CA LYS A 156 -12.76 -10.44 14.32
C LYS A 156 -11.79 -10.58 13.15
N VAL A 157 -12.33 -10.93 11.98
CA VAL A 157 -11.57 -10.97 10.73
C VAL A 157 -11.20 -9.55 10.30
N SER A 158 -9.97 -9.39 9.83
CA SER A 158 -9.46 -8.14 9.26
C SER A 158 -9.19 -8.28 7.77
N THR A 159 -8.64 -9.41 7.33
CA THR A 159 -8.42 -9.67 5.91
C THR A 159 -8.63 -11.13 5.56
N VAL A 160 -9.06 -11.37 4.33
CA VAL A 160 -9.16 -12.69 3.72
C VAL A 160 -8.45 -12.65 2.37
N ARG A 161 -7.54 -13.60 2.14
CA ARG A 161 -6.78 -13.69 0.89
C ARG A 161 -6.86 -15.11 0.33
N PRO A 162 -7.21 -15.30 -0.96
CA PRO A 162 -7.07 -16.59 -1.63
C PRO A 162 -5.61 -17.05 -1.63
N THR A 163 -5.38 -18.35 -1.55
CA THR A 163 -4.04 -18.95 -1.63
C THR A 163 -3.88 -19.72 -2.94
N ALA A 164 -2.64 -19.84 -3.44
CA ALA A 164 -2.36 -20.43 -4.75
C ALA A 164 -2.79 -21.91 -4.90
N ASP A 165 -2.94 -22.62 -3.77
CA ASP A 165 -3.45 -23.99 -3.69
C ASP A 165 -4.99 -24.08 -3.70
N GLY A 166 -5.70 -22.96 -3.91
CA GLY A 166 -7.15 -22.89 -3.98
C GLY A 166 -7.86 -22.77 -2.63
N GLY A 167 -7.13 -22.60 -1.53
CA GLY A 167 -7.69 -22.31 -0.21
C GLY A 167 -7.73 -20.83 0.14
N TYR A 168 -7.86 -20.52 1.43
CA TYR A 168 -7.90 -19.15 1.93
C TYR A 168 -7.01 -18.96 3.17
N ALA A 169 -6.45 -17.76 3.31
CA ALA A 169 -5.87 -17.27 4.55
C ALA A 169 -6.85 -16.28 5.18
N VAL A 170 -7.32 -16.59 6.39
CA VAL A 170 -8.19 -15.74 7.20
C VAL A 170 -7.36 -15.16 8.33
N ILE A 171 -7.24 -13.84 8.38
CA ILE A 171 -6.34 -13.14 9.29
C ILE A 171 -7.15 -12.12 10.09
N GLY A 172 -6.88 -12.06 11.38
CA GLY A 172 -7.56 -11.15 12.30
C GLY A 172 -7.13 -11.41 13.73
N TRP A 173 -8.08 -11.36 14.66
CA TRP A 173 -7.79 -11.56 16.07
C TRP A 173 -9.00 -12.08 16.85
N LEU A 174 -8.71 -12.77 17.95
CA LEU A 174 -9.69 -13.29 18.89
C LEU A 174 -9.89 -12.29 20.04
N TRP A 175 -11.13 -12.14 20.53
CA TRP A 175 -11.38 -11.46 21.81
C TRP A 175 -10.91 -12.35 22.95
N ASP A 176 -9.99 -11.86 23.77
CA ASP A 176 -9.60 -12.57 24.98
C ASP A 176 -10.71 -12.40 26.05
N PRO A 177 -10.91 -13.40 26.93
CA PRO A 177 -11.89 -13.29 28.01
C PRO A 177 -11.63 -12.09 28.93
N PRO A 178 -12.67 -11.53 29.58
CA PRO A 178 -12.48 -10.56 30.65
C PRO A 178 -11.48 -11.07 31.70
N GLU A 179 -10.63 -10.19 32.23
CA GLU A 179 -9.54 -10.49 33.19
C GLU A 179 -8.28 -11.13 32.60
N SER A 180 -8.22 -11.34 31.29
CA SER A 180 -6.97 -11.71 30.60
C SER A 180 -5.94 -10.59 30.72
N ALA A 181 -4.65 -10.96 30.69
CA ALA A 181 -3.54 -9.98 30.74
C ALA A 181 -3.51 -9.07 29.49
N ASN A 182 -4.09 -9.54 28.38
CA ASN A 182 -4.22 -8.85 27.11
C ASN A 182 -5.72 -8.77 26.72
N ASP A 183 -6.06 -7.88 25.78
CA ASP A 183 -7.43 -7.78 25.27
C ASP A 183 -7.68 -8.72 24.07
N THR A 184 -6.62 -9.09 23.36
CA THR A 184 -6.71 -9.80 22.07
C THR A 184 -5.54 -10.75 21.81
N THR A 185 -5.83 -11.73 20.96
CA THR A 185 -4.85 -12.68 20.41
C THR A 185 -4.96 -12.67 18.88
N ALA A 186 -3.90 -12.27 18.16
CA ALA A 186 -3.92 -12.34 16.70
C ALA A 186 -4.01 -13.79 16.23
N VAL A 187 -4.70 -14.00 15.12
CA VAL A 187 -4.90 -15.32 14.53
C VAL A 187 -4.74 -15.26 13.02
N ILE A 188 -4.13 -16.31 12.48
CA ILE A 188 -4.18 -16.64 11.06
C ILE A 188 -4.63 -18.09 10.93
N THR A 189 -5.64 -18.33 10.10
CA THR A 189 -6.16 -19.65 9.78
C THR A 189 -6.03 -19.90 8.29
N LYS A 190 -5.28 -20.94 7.93
CA LYS A 190 -5.24 -21.47 6.57
C LYS A 190 -6.33 -22.52 6.39
N THR A 191 -7.08 -22.41 5.32
CA THR A 191 -8.14 -23.35 4.95
C THR A 191 -7.89 -23.96 3.58
N ASP A 192 -8.65 -25.01 3.24
CA ASP A 192 -8.84 -25.45 1.86
C ASP A 192 -9.94 -24.63 1.15
N GLY A 193 -10.25 -24.98 -0.10
CA GLY A 193 -11.25 -24.28 -0.92
C GLY A 193 -12.70 -24.41 -0.42
N ASP A 194 -12.97 -25.41 0.42
CA ASP A 194 -14.26 -25.61 1.09
C ASP A 194 -14.32 -24.90 2.46
N ALA A 195 -13.30 -24.10 2.77
CA ALA A 195 -13.08 -23.42 4.04
C ALA A 195 -12.92 -24.35 5.25
N THR A 196 -12.48 -25.60 5.03
CA THR A 196 -12.06 -26.48 6.12
C THR A 196 -10.69 -26.04 6.62
N PRO A 197 -10.50 -25.81 7.94
CA PRO A 197 -9.20 -25.43 8.48
C PRO A 197 -8.14 -26.51 8.26
N ILE A 198 -7.01 -26.12 7.67
CA ILE A 198 -5.81 -26.97 7.51
C ILE A 198 -4.91 -26.76 8.73
N TRP A 199 -4.64 -25.51 9.07
CA TRP A 199 -3.90 -25.13 10.27
C TRP A 199 -4.29 -23.73 10.75
N ASN A 200 -4.04 -23.45 12.03
CA ASN A 200 -4.12 -22.11 12.59
C ASN A 200 -2.86 -21.78 13.40
N ARG A 201 -2.58 -20.48 13.55
CA ARG A 201 -1.56 -19.95 14.46
C ARG A 201 -2.14 -18.78 15.23
N THR A 202 -1.76 -18.68 16.49
CA THR A 202 -2.17 -17.61 17.38
C THR A 202 -0.97 -16.92 18.00
N PHE A 203 -1.10 -15.61 18.20
CA PHE A 203 -0.08 -14.75 18.77
C PHE A 203 -0.74 -13.90 19.87
N PRO A 204 -0.64 -14.32 21.15
CA PRO A 204 -1.28 -13.61 22.25
C PRO A 204 -0.71 -12.22 22.46
N GLY A 205 -1.55 -11.25 22.86
CA GLY A 205 -1.08 -9.90 23.21
C GLY A 205 -0.88 -8.97 22.03
N ILE A 206 -1.36 -9.35 20.85
CA ILE A 206 -1.32 -8.53 19.65
C ILE A 206 -2.63 -8.66 18.87
N SER A 207 -2.88 -7.74 17.94
CA SER A 207 -4.04 -7.71 17.05
C SER A 207 -3.55 -7.57 15.61
N ALA A 208 -3.83 -8.55 14.75
CA ALA A 208 -3.49 -8.45 13.33
C ALA A 208 -4.60 -7.69 12.60
N ASN A 209 -4.24 -6.55 12.02
CA ASN A 209 -5.14 -5.68 11.26
C ASN A 209 -4.94 -5.84 9.75
N ALA A 210 -3.76 -6.31 9.34
CA ALA A 210 -3.37 -6.47 7.95
C ALA A 210 -2.73 -7.84 7.73
N GLY A 211 -2.76 -8.30 6.48
CA GLY A 211 -2.24 -9.60 6.11
C GLY A 211 -2.15 -9.79 4.60
N PHE A 212 -1.08 -10.47 4.18
CA PHE A 212 -0.79 -10.72 2.77
C PHE A 212 -0.24 -12.14 2.59
N VAL A 213 -0.63 -12.79 1.48
CA VAL A 213 -0.10 -14.10 1.06
C VAL A 213 1.06 -13.83 0.13
N THR A 214 2.26 -14.27 0.52
CA THR A 214 3.48 -13.91 -0.21
C THR A 214 3.71 -14.77 -1.44
N ALA A 215 4.53 -14.30 -2.37
CA ALA A 215 4.81 -14.95 -3.65
C ALA A 215 5.40 -16.37 -3.51
N ASP A 216 6.12 -16.64 -2.41
CA ASP A 216 6.65 -17.96 -2.06
C ASP A 216 5.63 -18.88 -1.35
N GLY A 217 4.37 -18.46 -1.21
CA GLY A 217 3.29 -19.20 -0.56
C GLY A 217 3.24 -19.07 0.97
N GLY A 218 4.13 -18.29 1.57
CA GLY A 218 4.05 -17.91 2.98
C GLY A 218 3.06 -16.78 3.27
N TYR A 219 3.20 -16.17 4.45
CA TYR A 219 2.32 -15.08 4.91
C TYR A 219 3.12 -13.98 5.60
N ILE A 220 2.64 -12.75 5.52
CA ILE A 220 3.06 -11.63 6.36
C ILE A 220 1.81 -11.07 7.02
N ILE A 221 1.84 -10.89 8.34
CA ILE A 221 0.74 -10.27 9.09
C ILE A 221 1.27 -9.08 9.87
N GLY A 222 0.44 -8.07 10.09
CA GLY A 222 0.81 -6.91 10.86
C GLY A 222 -0.37 -6.27 11.58
N GLY A 223 -0.06 -5.44 12.56
CA GLY A 223 -1.07 -4.72 13.32
C GLY A 223 -0.46 -3.96 14.48
N THR A 224 -1.00 -4.16 15.68
CA THR A 224 -0.56 -3.46 16.90
C THR A 224 -0.59 -4.37 18.13
N THR A 225 0.17 -4.01 19.16
CA THR A 225 0.12 -4.69 20.47
C THR A 225 -1.19 -4.46 21.20
N SER A 226 -1.48 -5.37 22.13
CA SER A 226 -2.66 -5.37 22.98
C SER A 226 -2.22 -5.29 24.45
N PRO A 227 -2.86 -4.48 25.30
CA PRO A 227 -4.05 -3.68 25.07
C PRO A 227 -3.81 -2.46 24.16
N PHE A 228 -4.86 -1.97 23.50
CA PHE A 228 -4.77 -0.87 22.53
C PHE A 228 -4.55 0.49 23.21
N ASN A 229 -3.29 0.90 23.29
CA ASN A 229 -2.81 2.21 23.77
C ASN A 229 -2.39 3.15 22.62
N ASN A 230 -2.16 2.64 21.41
CA ASN A 230 -1.63 3.38 20.26
C ASN A 230 -0.27 4.05 20.56
N ASP A 231 0.58 3.39 21.36
CA ASP A 231 1.90 3.92 21.66
C ASP A 231 2.85 3.66 20.47
N ILE A 232 3.81 4.55 20.28
CA ILE A 232 4.84 4.36 19.26
C ILE A 232 5.71 3.17 19.67
N GLY A 233 5.88 2.20 18.77
CA GLY A 233 6.62 0.95 19.06
C GLY A 233 5.72 -0.29 19.08
N ASP A 234 4.40 -0.10 19.01
CA ASP A 234 3.40 -1.16 19.10
C ASP A 234 3.12 -1.83 17.75
N ALA A 235 3.48 -1.18 16.64
CA ALA A 235 3.36 -1.78 15.32
C ALA A 235 4.25 -3.02 15.22
N PHE A 236 3.71 -4.12 14.71
CA PHE A 236 4.46 -5.35 14.47
C PHE A 236 4.28 -5.86 13.04
N LEU A 237 5.24 -6.65 12.58
CA LEU A 237 5.11 -7.55 11.45
C LEU A 237 5.58 -8.95 11.85
N ILE A 238 4.87 -9.99 11.40
CA ILE A 238 5.24 -11.40 11.59
C ILE A 238 5.25 -12.09 10.24
N ARG A 239 6.40 -12.62 9.86
CA ARG A 239 6.58 -13.42 8.65
C ARG A 239 6.47 -14.90 8.96
N LEU A 240 5.70 -15.60 8.14
CA LEU A 240 5.42 -17.03 8.25
C LEU A 240 5.79 -17.75 6.94
N ASP A 241 6.30 -18.96 7.03
CA ASP A 241 6.40 -19.86 5.88
C ASP A 241 5.02 -20.41 5.46
N ALA A 242 4.98 -21.21 4.39
CA ALA A 242 3.74 -21.79 3.85
C ALA A 242 3.01 -22.74 4.84
N ASP A 243 3.76 -23.32 5.79
CA ASP A 243 3.22 -24.21 6.83
C ASP A 243 2.79 -23.44 8.10
N GLY A 244 2.95 -22.11 8.10
CA GLY A 244 2.62 -21.23 9.21
C GLY A 244 3.68 -21.21 10.32
N ASN A 245 4.93 -21.58 10.05
CA ASN A 245 6.01 -21.42 11.02
C ASN A 245 6.58 -20.01 10.96
N THR A 246 6.83 -19.42 12.12
CA THR A 246 7.44 -18.08 12.23
C THR A 246 8.87 -18.08 11.71
N LEU A 247 9.09 -17.27 10.67
CA LEU A 247 10.41 -16.96 10.14
C LEU A 247 11.04 -15.82 10.94
N TRP A 248 10.29 -14.75 11.20
CA TRP A 248 10.68 -13.64 12.06
C TRP A 248 9.45 -12.88 12.59
N HIS A 249 9.66 -12.10 13.66
CA HIS A 249 8.67 -11.24 14.31
C HIS A 249 9.38 -10.01 14.85
N GLU A 250 9.03 -8.83 14.34
CA GLU A 250 9.69 -7.58 14.70
C GLU A 250 8.66 -6.48 15.00
N ASN A 251 9.06 -5.56 15.88
CA ASN A 251 8.29 -4.36 16.22
C ASN A 251 8.95 -3.13 15.60
N TYR A 252 8.12 -2.15 15.23
CA TYR A 252 8.53 -0.96 14.51
C TYR A 252 8.11 0.30 15.26
N GLN A 253 8.84 1.40 15.06
CA GLN A 253 8.56 2.70 15.70
C GLN A 253 7.34 3.40 15.08
N ALA A 254 6.24 2.68 14.95
CA ALA A 254 4.92 3.13 14.52
C ALA A 254 3.86 2.59 15.51
N PRO A 255 2.66 3.19 15.58
CA PRO A 255 1.61 2.70 16.48
C PRO A 255 0.89 1.45 15.99
N VAL A 256 0.66 1.37 14.68
CA VAL A 256 -0.19 0.33 14.08
C VAL A 256 0.10 0.21 12.58
N VAL A 257 0.05 -1.02 12.07
CA VAL A 257 -0.02 -1.32 10.63
C VAL A 257 -1.48 -1.49 10.22
N TYR A 258 -1.91 -0.82 9.15
CA TYR A 258 -3.25 -0.96 8.57
C TYR A 258 -3.25 -1.76 7.27
N ASP A 259 -2.18 -1.69 6.49
CA ASP A 259 -2.08 -2.43 5.23
C ASP A 259 -0.62 -2.76 4.88
N ILE A 260 -0.44 -3.83 4.10
CA ILE A 260 0.87 -4.40 3.74
C ILE A 260 0.82 -4.92 2.31
N GLU A 261 1.86 -4.62 1.53
CA GLU A 261 2.07 -5.21 0.21
C GLU A 261 3.51 -5.74 0.08
N GLU A 262 3.66 -6.87 -0.61
CA GLU A 262 4.96 -7.45 -0.94
C GLU A 262 5.45 -6.90 -2.28
N THR A 263 6.71 -6.49 -2.31
CA THR A 263 7.40 -6.01 -3.53
C THR A 263 7.99 -7.17 -4.32
N ASP A 264 8.27 -6.94 -5.61
CA ASP A 264 8.84 -7.98 -6.51
C ASP A 264 10.19 -8.56 -6.05
N ASP A 265 10.93 -7.85 -5.18
CA ASP A 265 12.19 -8.32 -4.60
C ASP A 265 12.06 -8.89 -3.18
N GLY A 266 10.82 -9.12 -2.73
CA GLY A 266 10.49 -9.80 -1.47
C GLY A 266 10.55 -8.92 -0.22
N ARG A 267 10.65 -7.59 -0.39
CA ARG A 267 10.52 -6.61 0.71
C ARG A 267 9.04 -6.31 0.98
N PHE A 268 8.72 -5.80 2.16
CA PHE A 268 7.35 -5.47 2.56
C PHE A 268 7.20 -3.98 2.82
N VAL A 269 6.32 -3.33 2.05
CA VAL A 269 5.90 -1.96 2.33
C VAL A 269 4.64 -2.00 3.18
N TYR A 270 4.52 -1.09 4.14
CA TYR A 270 3.35 -1.00 4.98
C TYR A 270 2.96 0.45 5.25
N SER A 271 1.68 0.67 5.50
CA SER A 271 1.13 1.96 5.95
C SER A 271 0.42 1.80 7.28
N GLY A 272 0.31 2.92 8.00
CA GLY A 272 -0.29 2.95 9.31
C GLY A 272 -0.74 4.34 9.71
N ASN A 273 -1.00 4.49 11.01
CA ASN A 273 -1.36 5.76 11.59
C ASN A 273 -0.12 6.67 11.65
N TYR A 274 -0.11 7.78 10.92
CA TYR A 274 0.98 8.76 10.82
C TYR A 274 2.31 8.24 10.25
N TRP A 275 2.46 6.95 9.99
CA TRP A 275 3.73 6.33 9.61
C TRP A 275 3.55 5.35 8.45
N TYR A 276 4.61 5.20 7.66
CA TYR A 276 4.75 4.18 6.63
C TYR A 276 6.21 3.77 6.52
N GLY A 277 6.45 2.51 6.15
CA GLY A 277 7.77 1.94 6.17
C GLY A 277 7.98 0.88 5.10
N LEU A 278 9.25 0.56 4.89
CA LEU A 278 9.70 -0.55 4.08
C LEU A 278 10.67 -1.38 4.92
N VAL A 279 10.43 -2.68 4.94
CA VAL A 279 11.30 -3.65 5.61
C VAL A 279 11.81 -4.64 4.58
N ASP A 280 13.01 -5.14 4.80
CA ASP A 280 13.54 -6.20 3.96
C ASP A 280 12.88 -7.55 4.24
N ARG A 281 13.28 -8.57 3.47
CA ARG A 281 12.73 -9.94 3.59
C ARG A 281 13.09 -10.61 4.92
N GLU A 282 14.11 -10.11 5.62
CA GLU A 282 14.55 -10.57 6.94
C GLU A 282 13.88 -9.79 8.09
N GLY A 283 13.10 -8.74 7.78
CA GLY A 283 12.41 -7.90 8.75
C GLY A 283 13.23 -6.70 9.23
N GLU A 284 14.39 -6.43 8.63
CA GLU A 284 15.17 -5.23 8.98
C GLU A 284 14.55 -3.98 8.33
N GLU A 285 14.46 -2.89 9.10
CA GLU A 285 13.96 -1.62 8.60
C GLU A 285 14.89 -1.06 7.51
N VAL A 286 14.37 -0.92 6.30
CA VAL A 286 15.07 -0.20 5.22
C VAL A 286 14.86 1.30 5.40
N TRP A 287 13.60 1.70 5.62
CA TRP A 287 13.26 3.06 6.01
C TRP A 287 11.90 3.12 6.71
N LEU A 288 11.77 4.15 7.55
CA LEU A 288 10.51 4.57 8.17
C LEU A 288 10.32 6.08 7.96
N ARG A 289 9.09 6.50 7.69
CA ARG A 289 8.71 7.88 7.36
C ARG A 289 7.42 8.27 8.06
N ASN A 290 7.29 9.55 8.38
CA ASN A 290 6.11 10.13 9.00
C ASN A 290 5.28 10.88 7.95
N MET A 291 3.94 10.79 8.03
CA MET A 291 2.98 11.47 7.14
C MET A 291 2.29 12.67 7.80
N GLU A 292 2.86 13.23 8.87
CA GLU A 292 2.48 14.50 9.49
C GLU A 292 0.98 14.66 9.84
N GLY A 293 0.38 13.61 10.42
CA GLY A 293 -1.03 13.63 10.85
C GLY A 293 -2.01 12.92 9.90
N LEU A 294 -1.51 12.38 8.79
CA LEU A 294 -2.27 11.54 7.87
C LEU A 294 -2.27 10.07 8.33
N SER A 295 -3.40 9.38 8.19
CA SER A 295 -3.47 7.92 8.38
C SER A 295 -3.63 7.21 7.05
N GLY A 296 -2.65 6.39 6.71
CA GLY A 296 -2.65 5.59 5.48
C GLY A 296 -3.33 4.24 5.73
N TYR A 297 -4.54 4.09 5.21
CA TYR A 297 -5.34 2.88 5.35
C TYR A 297 -5.07 1.85 4.26
N ALA A 298 -4.46 2.26 3.16
CA ALA A 298 -4.11 1.39 2.06
C ALA A 298 -2.73 1.72 1.50
N VAL A 299 -1.99 0.68 1.12
CA VAL A 299 -0.74 0.78 0.36
C VAL A 299 -0.87 -0.03 -0.93
N ALA A 300 -0.33 0.48 -2.02
CA ALA A 300 -0.31 -0.23 -3.30
C ALA A 300 1.02 0.00 -4.01
N LEU A 301 1.49 -0.99 -4.78
CA LEU A 301 2.69 -0.82 -5.60
C LEU A 301 2.40 0.08 -6.81
N GLN A 302 3.33 0.97 -7.17
CA GLN A 302 3.21 1.72 -8.43
C GLN A 302 3.69 0.88 -9.62
N PRO A 303 2.98 0.91 -10.77
CA PRO A 303 3.42 0.24 -11.99
C PRO A 303 4.81 0.68 -12.48
N ALA A 304 5.20 1.93 -12.21
CA ALA A 304 6.50 2.50 -12.60
C ALA A 304 7.61 2.31 -11.54
N GLY A 305 7.31 1.62 -10.44
CA GLY A 305 8.18 1.48 -9.27
C GLY A 305 7.91 2.53 -8.19
N GLY A 306 8.06 2.14 -6.93
CA GLY A 306 7.65 2.93 -5.77
C GLY A 306 6.33 2.45 -5.17
N TYR A 307 5.67 3.31 -4.39
CA TYR A 307 4.46 2.99 -3.64
C TYR A 307 3.41 4.10 -3.74
N MET A 308 2.15 3.75 -3.54
CA MET A 308 1.05 4.67 -3.33
C MET A 308 0.48 4.41 -1.95
N ILE A 309 0.25 5.47 -1.17
CA ILE A 309 -0.47 5.38 0.10
C ILE A 309 -1.71 6.25 0.02
N ALA A 310 -2.87 5.66 0.34
CA ALA A 310 -4.12 6.39 0.43
C ALA A 310 -4.74 6.28 1.82
N GLY A 311 -5.49 7.30 2.19
CA GLY A 311 -6.17 7.29 3.48
C GLY A 311 -6.88 8.60 3.78
N THR A 312 -6.98 8.93 5.06
CA THR A 312 -7.72 10.11 5.54
C THR A 312 -6.87 10.96 6.48
N ASP A 313 -6.93 12.28 6.33
CA ASP A 313 -6.41 13.23 7.30
C ASP A 313 -7.33 13.28 8.51
N HIS A 314 -6.85 12.88 9.70
CA HIS A 314 -7.67 12.89 10.91
C HIS A 314 -8.10 14.29 11.38
N ARG A 315 -7.44 15.34 10.91
CA ARG A 315 -7.71 16.73 11.31
C ARG A 315 -8.87 17.33 10.52
N SER A 316 -8.94 17.04 9.22
CA SER A 316 -9.97 17.58 8.33
C SER A 316 -11.05 16.55 7.96
N GLY A 317 -10.75 15.26 8.07
CA GLY A 317 -11.58 14.18 7.54
C GLY A 317 -11.48 14.00 6.03
N GLU A 318 -10.55 14.70 5.36
CA GLU A 318 -10.38 14.64 3.91
C GLU A 318 -9.46 13.50 3.47
N GLY A 319 -9.80 12.89 2.34
CA GLY A 319 -9.05 11.81 1.73
C GLY A 319 -7.77 12.34 1.10
N PHE A 320 -6.73 11.52 1.09
CA PHE A 320 -5.49 11.82 0.39
C PHE A 320 -4.95 10.59 -0.35
N ALA A 321 -4.11 10.85 -1.35
CA ALA A 321 -3.24 9.85 -1.95
C ALA A 321 -1.83 10.44 -2.12
N LEU A 322 -0.80 9.70 -1.73
CA LEU A 322 0.60 10.05 -1.87
C LEU A 322 1.27 9.09 -2.86
N GLY A 323 2.03 9.64 -3.80
CA GLY A 323 2.98 8.89 -4.60
C GLY A 323 4.34 8.94 -3.95
N ILE A 324 4.98 7.79 -3.83
CA ILE A 324 6.19 7.61 -3.03
C ILE A 324 7.19 6.85 -3.88
N ASP A 325 8.43 7.34 -3.95
CA ASP A 325 9.49 6.61 -4.64
C ASP A 325 10.01 5.41 -3.82
N ALA A 326 10.97 4.68 -4.39
CA ALA A 326 11.56 3.50 -3.75
C ALA A 326 12.30 3.82 -2.42
N ASP A 327 12.73 5.07 -2.23
CA ASP A 327 13.48 5.54 -1.04
C ASP A 327 12.55 6.13 0.05
N GLY A 328 11.23 6.04 -0.15
CA GLY A 328 10.23 6.56 0.78
C GLY A 328 10.08 8.08 0.72
N THR A 329 10.39 8.72 -0.40
CA THR A 329 10.18 10.16 -0.59
C THR A 329 8.88 10.41 -1.35
N VAL A 330 8.06 11.32 -0.82
CA VAL A 330 6.81 11.73 -1.47
C VAL A 330 7.13 12.52 -2.74
N GLN A 331 6.67 12.02 -3.88
CA GLN A 331 6.82 12.61 -5.22
C GLN A 331 5.60 13.45 -5.62
N TRP A 332 4.42 13.05 -5.19
CA TRP A 332 3.19 13.79 -5.42
C TRP A 332 2.18 13.55 -4.29
N ASN A 333 1.26 14.50 -4.13
CA ASN A 333 0.17 14.44 -3.14
C ASN A 333 -1.12 14.93 -3.79
N MET A 334 -2.20 14.18 -3.60
CA MET A 334 -3.55 14.53 -3.98
C MET A 334 -4.45 14.59 -2.75
N THR A 335 -5.32 15.59 -2.70
CA THR A 335 -6.36 15.72 -1.67
C THR A 335 -7.73 15.59 -2.31
N PHE A 336 -8.65 14.91 -1.63
CA PHE A 336 -10.00 14.64 -2.08
C PHE A 336 -11.00 15.26 -1.09
N PRO A 337 -11.43 16.52 -1.31
CA PRO A 337 -12.29 17.23 -0.38
C PRO A 337 -13.61 16.53 -0.14
N ALA A 338 -14.09 16.57 1.10
CA ALA A 338 -15.33 15.92 1.55
C ALA A 338 -15.41 14.40 1.27
N THR A 339 -14.27 13.74 1.08
CA THR A 339 -14.19 12.29 1.00
C THR A 339 -13.28 11.76 2.10
N GLY A 340 -13.46 10.51 2.52
CA GLY A 340 -12.47 9.75 3.27
C GLY A 340 -12.15 8.49 2.49
N ILE A 341 -10.88 8.11 2.43
CA ILE A 341 -10.42 6.90 1.71
C ILE A 341 -10.08 5.84 2.75
N TYR A 342 -10.57 4.62 2.54
CA TYR A 342 -10.41 3.49 3.46
C TYR A 342 -9.74 2.27 2.81
N ALA A 343 -9.78 2.17 1.48
CA ALA A 343 -9.09 1.13 0.74
C ALA A 343 -8.59 1.63 -0.61
N ALA A 344 -7.59 0.95 -1.14
CA ALA A 344 -7.10 1.15 -2.49
C ALA A 344 -6.60 -0.18 -3.09
N SER A 345 -6.57 -0.25 -4.42
CA SER A 345 -5.90 -1.31 -5.16
C SER A 345 -5.15 -0.72 -6.35
N SER A 346 -4.02 -1.30 -6.73
CA SER A 346 -3.38 -1.03 -8.01
C SER A 346 -3.92 -1.94 -9.12
N GLY A 347 -3.74 -1.51 -10.36
CA GLY A 347 -4.02 -2.27 -11.57
C GLY A 347 -3.26 -1.71 -12.77
N PRO A 348 -3.34 -2.34 -13.95
CA PRO A 348 -2.55 -1.95 -15.13
C PRO A 348 -2.72 -0.49 -15.60
N GLY A 349 -3.82 0.17 -15.22
CA GLY A 349 -4.13 1.55 -15.59
C GLY A 349 -3.89 2.59 -14.48
N GLY A 350 -3.38 2.19 -13.31
CA GLY A 350 -3.19 3.06 -12.15
C GLY A 350 -3.85 2.49 -10.89
N TYR A 351 -4.67 3.28 -10.20
CA TYR A 351 -5.22 2.94 -8.89
C TYR A 351 -6.73 3.09 -8.83
N THR A 352 -7.35 2.25 -8.01
CA THR A 352 -8.74 2.41 -7.61
C THR A 352 -8.79 2.72 -6.11
N LEU A 353 -9.44 3.82 -5.77
CA LEU A 353 -9.66 4.27 -4.39
C LEU A 353 -11.10 3.99 -4.00
N ALA A 354 -11.30 3.56 -2.76
CA ALA A 354 -12.62 3.29 -2.20
C ALA A 354 -12.80 3.95 -0.84
N GLY A 355 -14.01 4.46 -0.59
CA GLY A 355 -14.29 5.13 0.66
C GLY A 355 -15.69 5.74 0.74
N ILE A 356 -15.73 6.89 1.39
CA ILE A 356 -16.94 7.66 1.70
C ILE A 356 -16.88 9.04 1.06
N ARG A 357 -18.02 9.55 0.61
CA ARG A 357 -18.19 10.96 0.26
C ARG A 357 -19.28 11.59 1.10
N HIS A 358 -18.93 12.64 1.83
CA HIS A 358 -19.84 13.42 2.65
C HIS A 358 -20.62 14.41 1.77
N LEU A 359 -21.94 14.30 1.80
CA LEU A 359 -22.83 15.24 1.12
C LEU A 359 -23.27 16.36 2.08
N SER A 360 -23.31 16.05 3.37
CA SER A 360 -23.59 16.96 4.48
C SER A 360 -22.98 16.39 5.77
N PRO A 361 -23.05 17.09 6.91
CA PRO A 361 -22.64 16.52 8.20
C PRO A 361 -23.36 15.22 8.58
N ASP A 362 -24.59 15.01 8.08
CA ASP A 362 -25.45 13.90 8.50
C ASP A 362 -25.67 12.85 7.39
N THR A 363 -25.13 13.07 6.19
CA THR A 363 -25.37 12.18 5.03
C THR A 363 -24.11 11.89 4.24
N SER A 364 -24.01 10.68 3.74
CA SER A 364 -22.85 10.22 2.97
C SER A 364 -23.20 9.12 1.98
N VAL A 365 -22.35 8.99 0.97
CA VAL A 365 -22.49 8.01 -0.11
C VAL A 365 -21.20 7.22 -0.25
N ALA A 366 -21.33 5.94 -0.60
CA ALA A 366 -20.19 5.13 -0.97
C ALA A 366 -19.55 5.68 -2.25
N TRP A 367 -18.23 5.61 -2.32
CA TRP A 367 -17.46 6.36 -3.31
C TRP A 367 -16.30 5.53 -3.85
N LEU A 368 -16.14 5.56 -5.18
CA LEU A 368 -14.97 5.03 -5.87
C LEU A 368 -14.35 6.11 -6.78
N ALA A 369 -13.04 6.08 -6.93
CA ALA A 369 -12.35 6.84 -7.98
C ALA A 369 -11.18 6.09 -8.58
N GLY A 370 -10.98 6.29 -9.87
CA GLY A 370 -9.83 5.78 -10.62
C GLY A 370 -8.81 6.88 -10.82
N LEU A 371 -7.57 6.60 -10.43
CA LEU A 371 -6.41 7.42 -10.75
C LEU A 371 -5.68 6.77 -11.92
N ALA A 372 -5.54 7.49 -13.03
CA ALA A 372 -4.75 7.04 -14.16
C ALA A 372 -3.30 7.43 -13.97
N GLU A 373 -2.43 6.42 -13.94
CA GLU A 373 -0.99 6.61 -13.94
C GLU A 373 -0.42 6.02 -15.23
N THR A 374 0.11 6.87 -16.09
CA THR A 374 0.83 6.42 -17.27
C THR A 374 2.21 5.98 -16.83
N ALA A 375 2.53 4.69 -16.96
CA ALA A 375 3.91 4.24 -16.88
C ALA A 375 4.71 4.98 -17.97
N GLU A 376 5.53 5.97 -17.59
CA GLU A 376 6.55 6.43 -18.52
C GLU A 376 7.43 5.22 -18.84
N PRO A 377 7.70 4.93 -20.12
CA PRO A 377 8.66 3.88 -20.44
C PRO A 377 9.97 4.26 -19.76
N ALA A 378 10.54 3.32 -18.99
CA ALA A 378 11.86 3.46 -18.41
C ALA A 378 12.77 4.10 -19.47
N PRO A 379 13.52 5.17 -19.14
CA PRO A 379 14.31 5.89 -20.12
C PRO A 379 15.16 4.85 -20.83
N THR A 380 14.84 4.57 -22.10
CA THR A 380 15.63 3.65 -22.91
C THR A 380 17.04 4.19 -22.84
N ALA A 381 17.93 3.45 -22.16
CA ALA A 381 19.34 3.77 -22.16
C ALA A 381 19.71 3.94 -23.62
N ALA A 382 19.93 5.20 -24.03
CA ALA A 382 20.43 5.47 -25.37
C ALA A 382 21.65 4.57 -25.52
N PRO A 383 21.75 3.74 -26.58
CA PRO A 383 22.86 2.83 -26.71
C PRO A 383 24.13 3.65 -26.57
N GLY A 384 24.87 3.38 -25.49
CA GLY A 384 26.10 4.08 -25.19
C GLY A 384 26.99 3.93 -26.40
N PHE A 385 27.27 5.04 -27.09
CA PHE A 385 28.39 5.10 -28.00
C PHE A 385 29.66 5.06 -27.16
N GLY A 386 30.01 3.84 -26.74
CA GLY A 386 31.10 3.51 -25.86
C GLY A 386 31.76 2.20 -26.27
N ALA A 387 32.06 2.05 -27.57
CA ALA A 387 33.01 1.05 -28.06
C ALA A 387 33.52 1.45 -29.46
N VAL A 388 34.50 2.35 -29.52
CA VAL A 388 35.49 2.31 -30.61
C VAL A 388 36.80 1.86 -30.01
N VAL A 389 36.98 0.55 -29.98
CA VAL A 389 38.31 -0.07 -29.96
C VAL A 389 38.92 0.23 -31.33
N ALA A 390 39.80 1.23 -31.39
CA ALA A 390 40.76 1.37 -32.49
C ALA A 390 42.15 1.07 -31.94
N GLY A 391 42.58 -0.17 -32.19
CA GLY A 391 43.97 -0.56 -32.03
C GLY A 391 44.87 0.10 -33.08
N ALA A 392 46.16 0.08 -32.76
CA ALA A 392 47.33 0.38 -33.60
C ALA A 392 47.68 1.87 -33.84
N ALA A 393 48.65 2.37 -33.08
CA ALA A 393 49.94 2.81 -33.64
C ALA A 393 50.93 3.18 -32.51
N LEU A 394 51.68 2.19 -32.03
CA LEU A 394 52.97 2.44 -31.40
C LEU A 394 54.01 2.46 -32.52
N LEU A 395 54.45 3.64 -32.94
CA LEU A 395 55.63 3.81 -33.79
C LEU A 395 56.52 4.91 -33.20
N LEU A 396 57.65 4.45 -32.66
CA LEU A 396 58.80 5.25 -32.26
C LEU A 396 59.37 6.02 -33.45
N LEU A 397 59.71 7.30 -33.26
CA LEU A 397 60.83 7.95 -33.95
C LEU A 397 61.37 9.13 -33.15
N LEU A 398 62.52 8.87 -32.51
CA LEU A 398 63.52 9.85 -32.10
C LEU A 398 64.19 10.45 -33.34
N ALA A 399 64.18 11.79 -33.47
CA ALA A 399 65.20 12.64 -34.10
C ALA A 399 64.71 14.10 -33.96
N GLY A 400 65.43 15.13 -33.51
CA GLY A 400 66.86 15.34 -33.34
C GLY A 400 67.25 16.68 -33.99
N ARG A 401 67.34 17.77 -33.22
CA ARG A 401 68.14 19.02 -33.43
C ARG A 401 67.59 20.08 -32.45
N GLU A 402 68.42 20.82 -31.70
CA GLU A 402 69.38 21.78 -32.24
C GLU A 402 70.75 21.77 -31.53
N ARG A 403 71.79 21.89 -32.35
CA ARG A 403 73.11 22.43 -31.99
C ARG A 403 73.21 23.78 -32.71
N ARG A 404 73.57 24.84 -31.98
CA ARG A 404 74.55 25.92 -32.29
C ARG A 404 74.17 27.17 -31.48
N GLY A 405 75.06 27.77 -30.70
CA GLY A 405 76.50 27.55 -30.54
C GLY A 405 77.02 28.18 -29.26
#